data_AF-A0A2M8E1U1-F1
#
_entry.id   AF-A0A2M8E1U1-F1
#
_cell.length_a   1.000
_cell.length_b   1.000
_cell.length_c   1.000
_cell.angle_alpha   90.00
_cell.angle_beta   90.00
_cell.angle_gamma   90.00
#
_symmetry.space_group_name_H-M   'P 1'
#
loop_
_entity.id
_entity.type
_entity.pdbx_description
1 polymer ?
#
loop_
_entity_poly.entity_id
_entity_poly.type
_entity_poly.pdbx_seq_one_letter_code
_entity_poly.pdbx_strand_id
1 'polypeptide(L)'
;MMRTITASQAKQNFGALLGELSHGPVAIERHHKTVAVVMLPESVASVPDPRQAARTAQKQLELQRLMRHQQWALSLLCATPSARQKQLKAARQGSNAGKTNSCVAPTTLSAGNSGWPARCLSWPNSCVVTRTAGDLPCGKTRLSRPLRLFSHEC
;
A
#
# COMPACT_ATOMS: atom_id res chain seq x y z
N MET A 1 16.20 25.13 -11.64
CA MET A 1 15.52 25.12 -10.33
C MET A 1 14.03 24.99 -10.60
N MET A 2 13.33 24.03 -9.98
CA MET A 2 11.89 23.81 -10.20
C MET A 2 11.10 24.92 -9.52
N ARG A 3 10.28 25.62 -10.29
CA ARG A 3 9.40 26.69 -9.77
C ARG A 3 8.10 26.10 -9.27
N THR A 4 7.47 26.75 -8.30
CA THR A 4 6.23 26.29 -7.69
C THR A 4 5.20 27.40 -7.73
N ILE A 5 4.00 27.09 -8.21
CA ILE A 5 2.86 28.01 -8.26
C ILE A 5 1.61 27.35 -7.71
N THR A 6 0.66 28.15 -7.22
CA THR A 6 -0.62 27.61 -6.74
C THR A 6 -1.54 27.26 -7.91
N ALA A 7 -2.46 26.32 -7.70
CA ALA A 7 -3.46 25.93 -8.69
C ALA A 7 -4.34 27.11 -9.16
N SER A 8 -4.62 28.08 -8.26
CA SER A 8 -5.37 29.28 -8.62
C SER A 8 -4.56 30.18 -9.56
N GLN A 9 -3.28 30.39 -9.28
CA GLN A 9 -2.39 31.17 -10.14
C GLN A 9 -2.17 30.49 -11.50
N ALA A 10 -2.02 29.17 -11.51
CA ALA A 10 -1.88 28.41 -12.75
C ALA A 10 -3.11 28.56 -13.66
N LYS A 11 -4.31 28.59 -13.06
CA LYS A 11 -5.58 28.80 -13.80
C LYS A 11 -5.70 30.24 -14.33
N GLN A 12 -5.34 31.23 -13.53
CA GLN A 12 -5.49 32.65 -13.90
C GLN A 12 -4.42 33.11 -14.91
N ASN A 13 -3.20 32.58 -14.82
CA ASN A 13 -2.03 33.02 -15.59
C ASN A 13 -1.45 31.90 -16.46
N PHE A 14 -2.30 31.09 -17.10
CA PHE A 14 -1.84 29.91 -17.85
C PHE A 14 -0.89 30.27 -19.01
N GLY A 15 -1.14 31.36 -19.74
CA GLY A 15 -0.27 31.79 -20.84
C GLY A 15 1.14 32.16 -20.38
N ALA A 16 1.25 32.89 -19.25
CA ALA A 16 2.54 33.22 -18.65
C ALA A 16 3.28 31.96 -18.16
N LEU A 17 2.55 31.02 -17.56
CA LEU A 17 3.09 29.71 -17.15
C LEU A 17 3.74 28.99 -18.33
N LEU A 18 3.09 28.95 -19.51
CA LEU A 18 3.67 28.33 -20.70
C LEU A 18 4.96 29.03 -21.17
N GLY A 19 5.01 30.36 -21.09
CA GLY A 19 6.23 31.12 -21.38
C GLY A 19 7.39 30.74 -20.44
N GLU A 20 7.08 30.46 -19.18
CA GLU A 20 8.08 30.05 -18.18
C GLU A 20 8.61 28.62 -18.38
N LEU A 21 7.88 27.73 -19.07
CA LEU A 21 8.34 26.35 -19.33
C LEU A 21 9.64 26.28 -20.13
N SER A 22 9.96 27.33 -20.90
CA SER A 22 11.24 27.48 -21.60
C SER A 22 12.44 27.51 -20.64
N HIS A 23 12.23 27.90 -19.37
CA HIS A 23 13.27 27.98 -18.36
C HIS A 23 13.33 26.74 -17.46
N GLY A 24 12.34 25.85 -17.55
CA GLY A 24 12.30 24.59 -16.81
C GLY A 24 10.90 24.17 -16.34
N PRO A 25 10.82 23.03 -15.63
CA PRO A 25 9.56 22.48 -15.16
C PRO A 25 8.94 23.31 -14.03
N VAL A 26 7.61 23.38 -14.02
CA VAL A 26 6.81 24.14 -13.05
C VAL A 26 5.89 23.20 -12.26
N ALA A 27 6.02 23.22 -10.94
CA ALA A 27 5.16 22.53 -9.99
C ALA A 27 3.87 23.31 -9.76
N ILE A 28 2.73 22.62 -9.78
CA ILE A 28 1.43 23.16 -9.39
C ILE A 28 1.05 22.59 -8.04
N GLU A 29 0.82 23.47 -7.08
CA GLU A 29 0.41 23.12 -5.72
C GLU A 29 -1.05 23.43 -5.44
N ARG A 30 -1.65 22.58 -4.60
CA ARG A 30 -2.96 22.81 -4.02
C ARG A 30 -2.90 22.43 -2.55
N HIS A 31 -3.31 23.35 -1.65
CA HIS A 31 -3.26 23.13 -0.20
C HIS A 31 -1.88 22.65 0.29
N HIS A 32 -0.81 23.33 -0.14
CA HIS A 32 0.60 23.02 0.22
C HIS A 32 1.09 21.63 -0.19
N LYS A 33 0.46 21.02 -1.20
CA LYS A 33 0.87 19.75 -1.78
C LYS A 33 1.02 19.90 -3.29
N THR A 34 2.13 19.44 -3.85
CA THR A 34 2.32 19.37 -5.31
C THR A 34 1.35 18.35 -5.90
N VAL A 35 0.49 18.81 -6.79
CA VAL A 35 -0.54 17.97 -7.45
C VAL A 35 -0.13 17.60 -8.86
N ALA A 36 0.57 18.49 -9.55
CA ALA A 36 1.02 18.26 -10.92
C ALA A 36 2.35 18.96 -11.17
N VAL A 37 3.08 18.49 -12.18
CA VAL A 37 4.26 19.16 -12.73
C VAL A 37 4.01 19.35 -14.22
N VAL A 38 4.16 20.58 -14.70
CA VAL A 38 4.06 20.95 -16.11
C VAL A 38 5.48 21.09 -16.65
N MET A 39 5.74 20.47 -17.80
CA MET A 39 7.05 20.46 -18.44
C MET A 39 6.90 20.27 -19.94
N LEU A 40 7.97 20.57 -20.69
CA LEU A 40 8.02 20.37 -22.13
C LEU A 40 7.99 18.86 -22.47
N PRO A 41 7.37 18.47 -23.59
CA PRO A 41 7.22 17.05 -23.93
C PRO A 41 8.57 16.34 -24.08
N GLU A 42 9.61 17.01 -24.62
CA GLU A 42 10.95 16.41 -24.72
C GLU A 42 11.55 16.03 -23.36
N SER A 43 11.17 16.74 -22.29
CA SER A 43 11.68 16.49 -20.94
C SER A 43 11.00 15.31 -20.24
N VAL A 44 9.82 14.88 -20.70
CA VAL A 44 9.05 13.78 -20.10
C VAL A 44 9.78 12.44 -20.24
N ALA A 45 10.47 12.22 -21.36
CA ALA A 45 11.20 10.97 -21.62
C ALA A 45 12.31 10.69 -20.57
N SER A 46 12.82 11.75 -19.93
CA SER A 46 13.85 11.65 -18.88
C SER A 46 13.28 11.31 -17.49
N VAL A 47 11.95 11.41 -17.31
CA VAL A 47 11.30 11.17 -16.02
C VAL A 47 10.96 9.68 -15.89
N PRO A 48 11.49 8.98 -14.88
CA PRO A 48 11.17 7.58 -14.68
C PRO A 48 9.68 7.40 -14.30
N ASP A 49 8.99 6.47 -14.98
CA ASP A 49 7.60 6.14 -14.66
C ASP A 49 7.51 5.48 -13.27
N PRO A 50 6.86 6.13 -12.28
CA PRO A 50 6.77 5.59 -10.93
C PRO A 50 6.04 4.25 -10.86
N ARG A 51 5.14 3.97 -11.81
CA ARG A 51 4.42 2.69 -11.86
C ARG A 51 5.34 1.56 -12.31
N GLN A 52 6.23 1.83 -13.26
CA GLN A 52 7.22 0.85 -13.70
C GLN A 52 8.22 0.57 -12.58
N ALA A 53 8.72 1.62 -11.91
CA ALA A 53 9.60 1.48 -10.76
C ALA A 53 8.96 0.67 -9.62
N ALA A 54 7.68 0.91 -9.31
CA ALA A 54 6.95 0.13 -8.30
C ALA A 54 6.83 -1.34 -8.70
N ARG A 55 6.53 -1.64 -9.97
CA ARG A 55 6.43 -3.01 -10.49
C ARG A 55 7.77 -3.74 -10.47
N THR A 56 8.86 -3.08 -10.83
CA THR A 56 10.20 -3.69 -10.79
C THR A 56 10.63 -3.98 -9.36
N ALA A 57 10.39 -3.05 -8.43
CA ALA A 57 10.63 -3.26 -7.01
C ALA A 57 9.82 -4.45 -6.46
N GLN A 58 8.54 -4.55 -6.82
CA GLN A 58 7.70 -5.67 -6.42
C GLN A 58 8.22 -7.00 -6.97
N LYS A 59 8.54 -7.07 -8.26
CA LYS A 59 9.12 -8.27 -8.89
C LYS A 59 10.41 -8.70 -8.18
N GLN A 60 11.26 -7.74 -7.80
CA GLN A 60 12.50 -8.04 -7.10
C GLN A 60 12.26 -8.67 -5.73
N LEU A 61 11.28 -8.16 -4.98
CA LEU A 61 10.89 -8.74 -3.69
C LEU A 61 10.31 -10.14 -3.84
N GLU A 62 9.48 -10.36 -4.86
CA GLU A 62 8.91 -11.68 -5.15
C GLU A 62 9.98 -12.70 -5.53
N LEU A 63 10.95 -12.29 -6.36
CA LEU A 63 12.10 -13.13 -6.72
C LEU A 63 12.95 -13.47 -5.49
N GLN A 64 13.23 -12.50 -4.63
CA GLN A 64 13.96 -12.74 -3.37
C GLN A 64 13.21 -13.70 -2.45
N ARG A 65 11.88 -13.58 -2.34
CA ARG A 65 11.05 -14.52 -1.57
C ARG A 65 11.14 -15.92 -2.16
N LEU A 66 11.02 -16.06 -3.48
CA LEU A 66 11.12 -17.35 -4.16
C LEU A 66 12.47 -18.03 -3.91
N MET A 67 13.58 -17.29 -4.11
CA MET A 67 14.92 -17.81 -3.88
C MET A 67 15.12 -18.25 -2.43
N ARG A 68 14.67 -17.46 -1.46
CA ARG A 68 14.75 -17.80 -0.04
C ARG A 68 13.98 -19.08 0.28
N HIS A 69 12.79 -19.25 -0.28
CA HIS A 69 12.01 -20.49 -0.11
C HIS A 69 12.70 -21.71 -0.71
N GLN A 70 13.29 -21.57 -1.91
CA GLN A 70 14.05 -22.65 -2.54
C GLN A 70 15.28 -23.04 -1.70
N GLN A 71 16.02 -22.05 -1.20
CA GLN A 71 17.17 -22.28 -0.31
C GLN A 71 16.75 -23.01 0.97
N TRP A 72 15.63 -22.62 1.58
CA TRP A 72 15.10 -23.33 2.76
C TRP A 72 14.68 -24.76 2.44
N ALA A 73 14.02 -24.99 1.29
CA ALA A 73 13.63 -26.32 0.87
C ALA A 73 14.86 -27.24 0.69
N LEU A 74 15.90 -26.74 0.00
CA LEU A 74 17.16 -27.48 -0.18
C LEU A 74 17.85 -27.74 1.15
N SER A 75 17.95 -26.73 2.01
CA SER A 75 18.54 -26.86 3.34
C SER A 75 17.83 -27.96 4.16
N LEU A 76 16.50 -28.00 4.11
CA LEU A 76 15.69 -29.01 4.81
C LEU A 76 15.92 -30.43 4.23
N LEU A 77 15.99 -30.56 2.90
CA LEU A 77 16.21 -31.83 2.22
C LEU A 77 17.63 -32.38 2.49
N CYS A 78 18.63 -31.53 2.52
CA CYS A 78 20.02 -31.93 2.77
C CYS A 78 20.38 -32.06 4.26
N ALA A 79 19.53 -31.57 5.17
CA ALA A 79 19.77 -31.69 6.62
C ALA A 79 19.68 -33.15 7.11
N THR A 80 20.45 -33.45 8.17
CA THR A 80 20.33 -34.72 8.90
C THR A 80 18.93 -34.88 9.50
N PRO A 81 18.42 -36.10 9.68
CA PRO A 81 17.04 -36.33 10.15
C PRO A 81 16.76 -35.68 11.52
N SER A 82 17.74 -35.68 12.43
CA SER A 82 17.63 -35.00 13.73
C SER A 82 17.51 -33.47 13.58
N ALA A 83 18.34 -32.85 12.73
CA ALA A 83 18.29 -31.41 12.48
C ALA A 83 16.99 -30.99 11.78
N ARG A 84 16.54 -31.77 10.79
CA ARG A 84 15.27 -31.57 10.08
C ARG A 84 14.08 -31.59 11.03
N GLN A 85 14.02 -32.56 11.94
CA GLN A 85 12.91 -32.68 12.88
C GLN A 85 12.87 -31.53 13.88
N LYS A 86 14.03 -31.04 14.34
CA LYS A 86 14.13 -29.84 15.18
C LYS A 86 13.61 -28.59 14.44
N GLN A 87 14.04 -28.38 13.20
CA GLN A 87 13.58 -27.25 12.37
C GLN A 87 12.06 -27.29 12.12
N LEU A 88 11.49 -28.46 11.81
CA LEU A 88 10.05 -28.62 11.62
C LEU A 88 9.25 -28.36 12.91
N LYS A 89 9.76 -28.80 14.07
CA LYS A 89 9.13 -28.52 15.37
C LYS A 89 9.14 -27.01 15.67
N ALA A 90 10.27 -26.34 15.44
CA ALA A 90 10.38 -24.89 15.64
C ALA A 90 9.42 -24.11 14.73
N ALA A 91 9.34 -24.46 13.44
CA ALA A 91 8.43 -23.81 12.49
C ALA A 91 6.95 -23.96 12.89
N ARG A 92 6.54 -25.14 13.36
CA ARG A 92 5.17 -25.40 13.82
C ARG A 92 4.80 -24.59 15.08
N GLN A 93 5.75 -24.36 15.97
CA GLN A 93 5.54 -23.55 17.17
C GLN A 93 5.34 -22.08 16.82
N GLY A 94 6.16 -21.53 15.91
CA GLY A 94 6.01 -20.16 15.42
C GLY A 94 4.69 -19.91 14.66
N SER A 95 4.21 -20.88 13.89
CA SER A 95 2.93 -20.74 13.16
C SER A 95 1.68 -20.83 14.05
N ASN A 96 1.78 -21.51 15.20
CA ASN A 96 0.66 -21.65 16.15
C ASN A 96 0.57 -20.44 17.10
N ALA A 97 1.69 -19.78 17.41
CA ALA A 97 1.71 -18.56 18.21
C ALA A 97 1.03 -17.36 17.52
N GLY A 98 0.95 -17.36 16.19
CA GLY A 98 0.26 -16.32 15.41
C GLY A 98 -1.25 -16.53 15.23
N LYS A 99 -1.83 -17.63 15.73
CA LYS A 99 -3.27 -17.93 15.60
C LYS A 99 -4.14 -17.43 16.77
N THR A 100 -3.55 -16.96 17.86
CA THR A 100 -4.29 -16.59 19.09
C THR A 100 -4.29 -15.12 19.47
N ASN A 101 -3.81 -14.21 18.62
CA ASN A 101 -3.93 -12.76 18.86
C ASN A 101 -4.68 -12.16 17.67
N SER A 102 -6.02 -12.07 17.72
CA SER A 102 -6.72 -10.92 18.32
C SER A 102 -6.03 -9.60 17.98
N CYS A 103 -6.75 -8.76 17.26
CA CYS A 103 -6.37 -7.39 16.96
C CYS A 103 -6.18 -6.65 18.28
N VAL A 104 -4.95 -6.60 18.79
CA VAL A 104 -4.59 -5.67 19.86
C VAL A 104 -4.36 -4.33 19.18
N ALA A 105 -5.34 -3.44 19.33
CA ALA A 105 -5.18 -2.04 18.96
C ALA A 105 -3.93 -1.47 19.65
N PRO A 106 -3.14 -0.62 18.98
CA PRO A 106 -1.98 -0.01 19.59
C PRO A 106 -2.43 0.82 20.79
N THR A 107 -1.89 0.48 21.96
CA THR A 107 -1.96 1.28 23.18
C THR A 107 -1.49 2.69 22.86
N THR A 108 -2.42 3.64 22.85
CA THR A 108 -2.10 5.06 22.78
C THR A 108 -1.22 5.41 23.97
N LEU A 109 0.01 5.84 23.68
CA LEU A 109 0.86 6.49 24.67
C LEU A 109 0.13 7.72 25.21
N SER A 110 -0.03 7.70 26.53
CA SER A 110 -0.46 8.79 27.39
C SER A 110 0.38 10.05 27.13
N ALA A 111 -0.29 11.15 26.79
CA ALA A 111 0.20 12.49 27.03
C ALA A 111 -0.95 13.36 27.57
N GLY A 112 -0.86 13.69 28.86
CA GLY A 112 -1.23 15.01 29.40
C GLY A 112 -2.71 15.38 29.52
N ASN A 113 -3.24 15.23 30.74
CA ASN A 113 -4.20 16.10 31.45
C ASN A 113 -4.95 17.18 30.65
N SER A 114 -6.27 17.08 30.58
CA SER A 114 -7.19 17.79 31.51
C SER A 114 -8.65 17.75 31.04
N GLY A 115 -9.55 17.38 31.96
CA GLY A 115 -10.95 17.85 31.95
C GLY A 115 -12.03 16.86 31.48
N TRP A 116 -12.82 16.40 32.47
CA TRP A 116 -14.22 15.96 32.44
C TRP A 116 -14.53 14.44 32.43
N PRO A 117 -15.51 14.00 33.25
CA PRO A 117 -15.61 12.63 33.72
C PRO A 117 -16.38 11.70 32.78
N ALA A 118 -16.09 10.41 32.95
CA ALA A 118 -16.72 9.27 32.32
C ALA A 118 -18.26 9.31 32.37
N ARG A 119 -18.87 9.07 31.21
CA ARG A 119 -20.13 8.32 31.12
C ARG A 119 -19.93 7.19 30.12
N CYS A 120 -19.74 5.99 30.68
CA CYS A 120 -20.02 4.76 29.96
C CYS A 120 -21.54 4.68 29.75
N LEU A 121 -21.98 4.92 28.52
CA LEU A 121 -23.26 4.42 28.05
C LEU A 121 -22.98 3.24 27.14
N SER A 122 -23.13 2.07 27.74
CA SER A 122 -23.45 0.83 27.05
C SER A 122 -24.61 1.06 26.08
N TRP A 123 -24.48 0.63 24.82
CA TRP A 123 -25.41 -0.31 24.18
C TRP A 123 -24.95 -0.73 22.77
N PRO A 124 -25.49 -1.85 22.26
CA PRO A 124 -24.81 -2.73 21.33
C PRO A 124 -25.22 -2.53 19.87
N ASN A 125 -24.47 -3.18 18.97
CA ASN A 125 -24.84 -3.48 17.58
C ASN A 125 -25.13 -2.27 16.68
N SER A 126 -24.08 -1.64 16.15
CA SER A 126 -23.99 -1.24 14.74
C SER A 126 -22.75 -0.38 14.49
N CYS A 127 -21.61 -1.00 14.23
CA CYS A 127 -20.53 -0.30 13.53
C CYS A 127 -20.84 -0.32 12.03
N VAL A 128 -21.62 0.66 11.57
CA VAL A 128 -21.52 1.14 10.20
C VAL A 128 -20.22 1.91 10.12
N VAL A 129 -19.19 1.29 9.56
CA VAL A 129 -17.95 1.99 9.21
C VAL A 129 -18.21 2.76 7.92
N THR A 130 -18.48 4.06 8.04
CA THR A 130 -18.31 5.00 6.94
C THR A 130 -16.81 5.09 6.65
N ARG A 131 -16.37 4.47 5.55
CA ARG A 131 -15.01 4.59 5.02
C ARG A 131 -14.79 6.00 4.49
N THR A 132 -13.99 6.80 5.19
CA THR A 132 -13.23 7.88 4.57
C THR A 132 -12.11 7.27 3.72
N ALA A 133 -12.03 7.71 2.47
CA ALA A 133 -11.16 7.15 1.44
C ALA A 133 -9.68 7.40 1.76
N GLY A 134 -9.03 6.39 2.33
CA GLY A 134 -7.60 6.23 2.50
C GLY A 134 -7.31 4.75 2.70
N ASP A 135 -6.34 4.22 1.97
CA ASP A 135 -5.79 2.86 2.06
C ASP A 135 -6.66 1.71 1.52
N LEU A 136 -6.37 1.35 0.26
CA LEU A 136 -6.58 0.01 -0.27
C LEU A 136 -5.29 -0.80 -0.13
N PRO A 137 -5.33 -1.95 0.56
CA PRO A 137 -4.61 -3.13 0.08
C PRO A 137 -5.59 -4.16 -0.49
N CYS A 138 -5.15 -4.65 -1.64
CA CYS A 138 -5.50 -5.84 -2.38
C CYS A 138 -6.19 -6.98 -1.58
N GLY A 139 -7.27 -7.51 -2.19
CA GLY A 139 -7.45 -8.95 -2.32
C GLY A 139 -8.28 -9.65 -1.24
N LYS A 140 -9.52 -9.99 -1.59
CA LYS A 140 -10.14 -11.27 -1.24
C LYS A 140 -11.29 -11.58 -2.19
N THR A 141 -11.00 -12.47 -3.12
CA THR A 141 -11.94 -13.34 -3.82
C THR A 141 -12.86 -14.02 -2.80
N ARG A 142 -14.17 -13.91 -2.98
CA ARG A 142 -15.11 -14.90 -2.44
C ARG A 142 -16.04 -15.33 -3.57
N LEU A 143 -15.80 -16.56 -4.03
CA LEU A 143 -16.75 -17.33 -4.82
C LEU A 143 -18.08 -17.38 -4.08
N SER A 144 -19.14 -16.95 -4.78
CA SER A 144 -20.50 -17.42 -4.55
C SER A 144 -21.01 -17.86 -5.92
N ARG A 145 -20.69 -19.10 -6.30
CA ARG A 145 -21.41 -19.82 -7.36
C ARG A 145 -22.85 -20.05 -6.88
N PRO A 146 -23.83 -19.93 -7.77
CA PRO A 146 -24.61 -21.13 -8.08
C PRO A 146 -24.60 -21.44 -9.58
N LEU A 147 -24.53 -22.74 -9.88
CA LEU A 147 -24.79 -23.32 -11.20
C LEU A 147 -26.17 -22.89 -11.73
N ARG A 148 -26.28 -22.53 -13.01
CA ARG A 148 -27.30 -22.96 -14.01
C ARG A 148 -26.78 -22.51 -15.39
N LEU A 149 -26.36 -23.47 -16.23
CA LEU A 149 -27.09 -24.11 -17.34
C LEU A 149 -26.78 -23.41 -18.67
N PHE A 150 -26.18 -24.21 -19.55
CA PHE A 150 -25.95 -23.99 -20.97
C PHE A 150 -27.22 -23.47 -21.67
N SER A 151 -27.02 -22.57 -22.63
CA SER A 151 -27.49 -22.79 -24.00
C SER A 151 -26.65 -21.93 -24.97
N HIS A 152 -26.02 -22.62 -25.89
CA HIS A 152 -25.58 -22.10 -27.18
C HIS A 152 -26.80 -21.68 -27.99
N GLU A 153 -26.70 -20.60 -28.75
CA GLU A 153 -27.29 -20.49 -30.08
C GLU A 153 -26.56 -19.39 -30.87
N CYS A 154 -26.56 -19.56 -32.18
CA CYS A 154 -25.62 -19.03 -33.17
C CYS A 154 -25.70 -17.52 -33.41
#